data_AF-A0A961HWA2-F1
#
_entry.id   AF-A0A961HWA2-F1
#
_cell.length_a   1.000
_cell.length_b   1.000
_cell.length_c   1.000
_cell.angle_alpha   90.00
_cell.angle_beta   90.00
_cell.angle_gamma   90.00
#
_symmetry.space_group_name_H-M   'P 1'
#
loop_
_entity.id
_entity.type
_entity.pdbx_description
1 polymer ?
#
loop_
_entity_poly.entity_id
_entity_poly.type
_entity_poly.pdbx_seq_one_letter_code
_entity_poly.pdbx_strand_id
1 'polypeptide(L)'
;MNFENTQKLLHDAQDFHRFLSDRCACMSAEADTERLRMVLDYMQRQNEHLADALQKFEKEGGAILNNTWFQYSPENGPEVCFSQIKKLPESTSPDDLITRVIDLQECLGGFYSEAARLAPNEPVRHLFQSLHRQSVRGREELMTGVNLTP
;
A
#
# COMPACT_ATOMS: atom_id res chain seq x y z
N MET A 1 23.40 -5.88 -1.78
CA MET A 1 22.83 -5.18 -0.61
C MET A 1 22.50 -3.78 -1.06
N ASN A 2 21.24 -3.36 -0.91
CA ASN A 2 20.81 -2.00 -1.22
C ASN A 2 20.52 -1.28 0.09
N PHE A 3 20.98 -0.03 0.17
CA PHE A 3 20.60 0.89 1.23
C PHE A 3 19.68 1.90 0.58
N GLU A 4 18.40 1.92 0.95
CA GLU A 4 17.57 3.08 0.68
C GLU A 4 17.39 3.88 1.96
N ASN A 5 17.37 5.19 1.77
CA ASN A 5 16.93 6.11 2.79
C ASN A 5 15.45 5.81 3.07
N THR A 6 15.08 5.78 4.35
CA THR A 6 13.68 5.64 4.80
C THR A 6 12.77 6.61 4.07
N GLN A 7 13.22 7.84 3.82
CA GLN A 7 12.48 8.85 3.10
C GLN A 7 12.11 8.39 1.68
N LYS A 8 13.07 7.83 0.94
CA LYS A 8 12.80 7.31 -0.42
C LYS A 8 11.76 6.20 -0.36
N LEU A 9 11.94 5.27 0.56
CA LEU A 9 11.03 4.14 0.74
C LEU A 9 9.59 4.61 1.05
N LEU A 10 9.44 5.60 1.92
CA LEU A 10 8.15 6.19 2.25
C LEU A 10 7.53 6.93 1.06
N HIS A 11 8.35 7.63 0.28
CA HIS A 11 7.90 8.30 -0.94
C HIS A 11 7.42 7.29 -1.99
N ASP A 12 8.17 6.21 -2.23
CA ASP A 12 7.76 5.16 -3.17
C ASP A 12 6.45 4.51 -2.74
N ALA A 13 6.29 4.24 -1.43
CA ALA A 13 5.04 3.72 -0.88
C ALA A 13 3.88 4.71 -1.03
N GLN A 14 4.12 6.00 -0.79
CA GLN A 14 3.12 7.05 -0.96
C GLN A 14 2.67 7.15 -2.43
N ASP A 15 3.61 7.24 -3.37
CA ASP A 15 3.35 7.32 -4.80
C ASP A 15 2.56 6.11 -5.29
N PHE A 16 2.91 4.94 -4.77
CA PHE A 16 2.21 3.71 -5.08
C PHE A 16 0.76 3.72 -4.58
N HIS A 17 0.52 4.13 -3.34
CA HIS A 17 -0.85 4.23 -2.82
C HIS A 17 -1.65 5.29 -3.58
N ARG A 18 -1.05 6.42 -3.98
CA ARG A 18 -1.73 7.41 -4.82
C ARG A 18 -2.10 6.82 -6.18
N PHE A 19 -1.17 6.12 -6.83
CA PHE A 19 -1.43 5.42 -8.10
C PHE A 19 -2.61 4.42 -7.99
N LEU A 20 -2.67 3.65 -6.91
CA LEU A 20 -3.77 2.70 -6.67
C LEU A 20 -5.10 3.41 -6.47
N SER A 21 -5.11 4.49 -5.70
CA SER A 21 -6.32 5.30 -5.49
C SER A 21 -6.86 5.79 -6.84
N ASP A 22 -6.00 6.37 -7.66
CA ASP A 22 -6.38 6.90 -8.98
C ASP A 22 -6.90 5.80 -9.91
N ARG A 23 -6.25 4.63 -9.92
CA ARG A 23 -6.73 3.48 -10.72
C ARG A 23 -8.08 2.97 -10.25
N CYS A 24 -8.29 2.85 -8.94
CA CYS A 24 -9.58 2.42 -8.39
C CYS A 24 -10.68 3.44 -8.73
N ALA A 25 -10.39 4.74 -8.66
CA ALA A 25 -11.34 5.79 -9.03
C ALA A 25 -11.75 5.71 -10.51
N CYS A 26 -10.78 5.56 -11.42
CA CYS A 26 -11.07 5.40 -12.86
C CYS A 26 -11.93 4.16 -13.12
N MET A 27 -11.58 3.01 -12.54
CA MET A 27 -12.33 1.77 -12.75
C MET A 27 -13.71 1.81 -12.09
N SER A 28 -13.87 2.52 -10.97
CA SER A 28 -15.16 2.68 -10.30
C SER A 28 -16.16 3.43 -11.19
N ALA A 29 -15.69 4.44 -11.92
CA ALA A 29 -16.51 5.19 -12.87
C ALA A 29 -17.02 4.35 -14.05
N GLU A 30 -16.33 3.27 -14.39
CA GLU A 30 -16.64 2.37 -15.51
C GLU A 30 -17.23 1.02 -15.04
N ALA A 31 -17.49 0.86 -13.74
CA ALA A 31 -17.92 -0.41 -13.17
C ALA A 31 -19.34 -0.82 -13.61
N ASP A 32 -19.46 -2.02 -14.19
CA ASP A 32 -20.73 -2.57 -14.69
C ASP A 32 -21.72 -2.99 -13.59
N THR A 33 -21.27 -3.07 -12.33
CA THR A 33 -22.13 -3.46 -11.21
C THR A 33 -21.92 -2.57 -10.00
N GLU A 34 -23.01 -2.30 -9.28
CA GLU A 34 -22.98 -1.51 -8.04
C GLU A 34 -22.06 -2.11 -6.99
N ARG A 35 -22.09 -3.44 -6.86
CA ARG A 35 -21.21 -4.18 -5.93
C ARG A 35 -19.74 -3.92 -6.24
N LEU A 36 -19.36 -3.93 -7.52
CA LEU A 36 -18.00 -3.69 -7.92
C LEU A 36 -17.57 -2.24 -7.67
N ARG A 37 -18.41 -1.28 -8.07
CA ARG A 37 -18.22 0.15 -7.83
C ARG A 37 -17.93 0.43 -6.36
N MET A 38 -18.75 -0.15 -5.49
CA MET A 38 -18.62 -0.12 -4.05
C MET A 38 -17.27 -0.64 -3.51
N VAL A 39 -16.76 -1.76 -4.07
CA VAL A 39 -15.45 -2.32 -3.70
C VAL A 39 -14.32 -1.37 -4.13
N LEU A 40 -14.39 -0.85 -5.36
CA LEU A 40 -13.40 0.06 -5.91
C LEU A 40 -13.39 1.39 -5.15
N ASP A 41 -14.55 1.94 -4.79
CA ASP A 41 -14.68 3.16 -3.97
C ASP A 41 -14.11 2.97 -2.56
N TYR A 42 -14.29 1.78 -1.97
CA TYR A 42 -13.65 1.44 -0.71
C TYR A 42 -12.12 1.40 -0.86
N MET A 43 -11.62 0.71 -1.89
CA MET A 43 -10.19 0.57 -2.14
C MET A 43 -9.52 1.93 -2.45
N GLN A 44 -10.20 2.79 -3.20
CA GLN A 44 -9.76 4.17 -3.44
C GLN A 44 -9.54 4.88 -2.10
N ARG A 45 -10.57 4.96 -1.25
CA ARG A 45 -10.51 5.67 0.04
C ARG A 45 -9.43 5.12 0.96
N GLN A 46 -9.24 3.80 1.00
CA GLN A 46 -8.16 3.19 1.80
C GLN A 46 -6.78 3.62 1.32
N ASN A 47 -6.54 3.58 0.01
CA ASN A 47 -5.26 3.94 -0.57
C ASN A 47 -4.97 5.45 -0.45
N GLU A 48 -5.99 6.30 -0.61
CA GLU A 48 -5.87 7.74 -0.38
C GLU A 48 -5.48 8.04 1.06
N HIS A 49 -6.15 7.42 2.03
CA HIS A 49 -5.84 7.58 3.46
C HIS A 49 -4.42 7.12 3.80
N LEU A 50 -3.96 6.00 3.22
CA LEU A 50 -2.60 5.50 3.39
C LEU A 50 -1.55 6.47 2.82
N ALA A 51 -1.77 6.99 1.62
CA ALA A 51 -0.89 7.98 1.01
C ALA A 51 -0.79 9.25 1.87
N ASP A 52 -1.90 9.73 2.41
CA ASP A 52 -1.93 10.91 3.26
C ASP A 52 -1.28 10.68 4.64
N ALA A 53 -1.46 9.49 5.23
CA ALA A 53 -0.80 9.10 6.47
C ALA A 53 0.73 9.06 6.31
N LEU A 54 1.21 8.50 5.19
CA LEU A 54 2.63 8.47 4.84
C LEU A 54 3.19 9.89 4.66
N GLN A 55 2.48 10.74 3.90
CA GLN A 55 2.87 12.12 3.69
C GLN A 55 2.93 12.91 5.01
N LYS A 56 1.94 12.71 5.89
CA LYS A 56 1.91 13.35 7.20
C LYS A 56 3.11 12.92 8.06
N PHE A 57 3.40 11.62 8.08
CA PHE A 57 4.55 11.09 8.80
C PHE A 57 5.88 11.62 8.24
N GLU A 58 6.02 11.76 6.93
CA GLU A 58 7.22 12.36 6.32
C GLU A 58 7.42 13.81 6.79
N LYS A 59 6.34 14.61 6.76
CA LYS A 59 6.34 16.01 7.22
C LYS A 59 6.68 16.15 8.70
N GLU A 60 6.17 15.25 9.54
CA GLU A 60 6.37 15.27 11.00
C GLU A 60 7.70 14.63 11.43
N GLY A 61 8.21 13.66 10.67
CA GLY A 61 9.38 12.84 11.00
C GLY A 61 10.73 13.37 10.47
N GLY A 62 10.74 14.49 9.74
CA GLY A 62 11.84 14.99 8.91
C GLY A 62 13.28 14.63 9.34
N ALA A 63 13.76 15.15 10.48
CA ALA A 63 15.15 14.94 10.90
C ALA A 63 15.49 13.47 11.25
N ILE A 64 14.49 12.70 11.71
CA ILE A 64 14.65 11.28 12.07
C ILE A 64 14.73 10.43 10.80
N LEU A 65 13.96 10.77 9.76
CA LEU A 65 13.90 10.00 8.51
C LEU A 65 15.16 10.18 7.66
N ASN A 66 15.69 11.40 7.58
CA ASN A 66 16.88 11.70 6.79
C ASN A 66 18.14 10.97 7.26
N ASN A 67 18.22 10.61 8.54
CA ASN A 67 19.35 9.91 9.14
C ASN A 67 19.12 8.39 9.29
N THR A 68 18.02 7.86 8.75
CA THR A 68 17.64 6.46 8.93
C THR A 68 17.76 5.68 7.62
N TRP A 69 18.64 4.69 7.60
CA TRP A 69 18.90 3.83 6.45
C TRP A 69 18.34 2.43 6.67
N PHE A 70 17.56 1.93 5.72
CA PHE A 70 17.08 0.56 5.73
C PHE A 70 18.04 -0.34 4.97
N GLN A 71 18.50 -1.40 5.63
CA GLN A 71 19.18 -2.50 4.98
C GLN A 71 18.17 -3.60 4.70
N TYR A 72 17.73 -3.70 3.45
CA TYR A 72 16.83 -4.78 3.02
C TYR A 72 17.45 -5.54 1.82
N SER A 73 17.11 -6.82 1.68
CA SER A 73 17.50 -7.59 0.50
C SER A 73 16.66 -7.11 -0.70
N PRO A 74 17.26 -6.86 -1.88
CA PRO A 74 16.53 -6.40 -3.07
C PRO A 74 15.33 -7.29 -3.46
N GLU A 75 15.42 -8.60 -3.17
CA GLU A 75 14.35 -9.58 -3.37
C GLU A 75 13.13 -9.42 -2.45
N ASN A 76 13.29 -8.65 -1.36
CA ASN A 76 12.25 -8.32 -0.39
C ASN A 76 11.93 -6.82 -0.41
N GLY A 77 12.35 -6.10 -1.46
CA GLY A 77 12.09 -4.67 -1.61
C GLY A 77 10.63 -4.38 -1.96
N PRO A 78 10.16 -3.16 -1.67
CA PRO A 78 8.79 -2.75 -1.98
C PRO A 78 8.51 -2.74 -3.50
N GLU A 79 9.56 -2.51 -4.31
CA GLU A 79 9.51 -2.54 -5.77
C GLU A 79 9.06 -3.90 -6.32
N VAL A 80 9.35 -5.00 -5.61
CA VAL A 80 8.88 -6.34 -6.01
C VAL A 80 7.36 -6.38 -5.94
N CYS A 81 6.77 -5.88 -4.85
CA CYS A 81 5.32 -5.78 -4.69
C CYS A 81 4.71 -4.82 -5.71
N PHE A 82 5.32 -3.65 -5.91
CA PHE A 82 4.78 -2.61 -6.80
C PHE A 82 4.84 -2.97 -8.28
N SER A 83 5.86 -3.74 -8.70
CA SER A 83 6.06 -4.11 -10.10
C SER A 83 4.95 -4.98 -10.67
N GLN A 84 4.22 -5.72 -9.82
CA GLN A 84 3.14 -6.59 -10.26
C GLN A 84 1.89 -5.80 -10.68
N ILE A 85 1.62 -4.68 -9.99
CA ILE A 85 0.45 -3.85 -10.26
C ILE A 85 0.70 -2.81 -11.35
N LYS A 86 1.90 -2.23 -11.43
CA LYS A 86 2.24 -1.27 -12.51
C LYS A 86 2.16 -1.88 -13.91
N LYS A 87 2.17 -3.21 -14.02
CA LYS A 87 2.07 -3.95 -15.28
C LYS A 87 0.65 -4.36 -15.66
N LEU A 88 -0.35 -4.07 -14.82
CA LEU A 88 -1.73 -4.44 -15.12
C LEU A 88 -2.24 -3.66 -16.34
N PRO A 89 -2.70 -4.35 -17.39
CA PRO A 89 -3.35 -3.71 -18.53
C PRO A 89 -4.53 -2.85 -18.09
N GLU A 90 -4.84 -1.80 -18.84
CA GLU A 90 -6.05 -0.99 -18.59
C GLU A 90 -7.32 -1.82 -18.75
N SER A 91 -7.28 -2.85 -19.61
CA SER A 91 -8.36 -3.80 -19.84
C SER A 91 -8.46 -4.90 -18.77
N THR A 92 -7.83 -4.75 -17.61
CA THR A 92 -7.89 -5.76 -16.53
C THR A 92 -9.33 -5.87 -16.04
N SER A 93 -9.85 -7.10 -15.96
CA SER A 93 -11.21 -7.31 -15.47
C SER A 93 -11.31 -6.89 -13.99
N PRO A 94 -12.49 -6.49 -13.53
CA PRO A 94 -12.62 -6.04 -12.15
C PRO A 94 -12.36 -7.13 -11.09
N ASP A 95 -12.74 -8.38 -11.36
CA ASP A 95 -12.45 -9.52 -10.49
C ASP A 95 -10.95 -9.83 -10.44
N ASP A 96 -10.26 -9.70 -11.58
CA ASP A 96 -8.81 -9.82 -11.64
C ASP A 96 -8.13 -8.69 -10.86
N LEU A 97 -8.64 -7.45 -10.95
CA LEU A 97 -8.11 -6.33 -10.18
C LEU A 97 -8.23 -6.59 -8.67
N ILE A 98 -9.40 -7.03 -8.21
CA ILE A 98 -9.61 -7.35 -6.79
C ILE A 98 -8.61 -8.40 -6.33
N THR A 99 -8.46 -9.48 -7.10
CA THR A 99 -7.48 -10.55 -6.81
C THR A 99 -6.06 -9.98 -6.74
N ARG A 100 -5.69 -9.12 -7.69
CA ARG A 100 -4.36 -8.49 -7.73
C ARG A 100 -4.11 -7.53 -6.58
N VAL A 101 -5.13 -6.83 -6.10
CA VAL A 101 -4.98 -5.97 -4.93
C VAL A 101 -4.90 -6.80 -3.64
N ILE A 102 -5.59 -7.94 -3.56
CA ILE A 102 -5.41 -8.89 -2.46
C ILE A 102 -3.96 -9.41 -2.44
N ASP A 103 -3.43 -9.89 -3.57
CA ASP A 103 -2.05 -10.36 -3.71
C ASP A 103 -1.04 -9.30 -3.29
N LEU A 104 -1.29 -8.07 -3.73
CA LEU A 104 -0.47 -6.92 -3.37
C LEU A 104 -0.52 -6.63 -1.87
N GLN A 105 -1.71 -6.59 -1.27
CA GLN A 105 -1.85 -6.29 0.16
C GLN A 105 -1.14 -7.34 1.01
N GLU A 106 -1.12 -8.60 0.58
CA GLU A 106 -0.30 -9.64 1.18
C GLU A 106 1.19 -9.34 1.05
N CYS A 107 1.67 -9.01 -0.16
CA CYS A 107 3.07 -8.66 -0.41
C CYS A 107 3.51 -7.46 0.43
N LEU A 108 2.72 -6.38 0.46
CA LEU A 108 2.98 -5.19 1.25
C LEU A 108 2.90 -5.47 2.75
N GLY A 109 1.98 -6.33 3.18
CA GLY A 109 1.92 -6.81 4.55
C GLY A 109 3.25 -7.46 4.96
N GLY A 110 3.79 -8.35 4.12
CA GLY A 110 5.11 -8.95 4.33
C GLY A 110 6.23 -7.92 4.39
N PHE A 111 6.26 -7.00 3.42
CA PHE A 111 7.24 -5.92 3.35
C PHE A 111 7.23 -5.03 4.61
N TYR A 112 6.06 -4.52 5.01
CA TYR A 112 5.93 -3.65 6.16
C TYR A 112 6.24 -4.36 7.48
N SER A 113 5.93 -5.65 7.59
CA SER A 113 6.32 -6.47 8.75
C SER A 113 7.85 -6.52 8.87
N GLU A 114 8.54 -6.77 7.77
CA GLU A 114 9.99 -6.84 7.73
C GLU A 114 10.64 -5.46 7.96
N ALA A 115 10.10 -4.40 7.36
CA ALA A 115 10.53 -3.04 7.61
C ALA A 115 10.35 -2.65 9.09
N ALA A 116 9.25 -3.05 9.74
CA ALA A 116 9.06 -2.84 11.17
C ALA A 116 10.10 -3.59 12.02
N ARG A 117 10.49 -4.81 11.62
CA ARG A 117 11.51 -5.62 12.29
C ARG A 117 12.90 -5.00 12.18
N LEU A 118 13.21 -4.40 11.03
CA LEU A 118 14.49 -3.78 10.72
C LEU A 118 14.58 -2.30 11.11
N ALA A 119 13.46 -1.71 11.56
CA ALA A 119 13.39 -0.30 11.90
C ALA A 119 14.36 0.05 13.03
N PRO A 120 15.22 1.09 12.86
CA PRO A 120 16.28 1.38 13.82
C PRO A 120 15.84 2.27 14.99
N ASN A 121 14.59 2.75 14.99
CA ASN A 121 14.01 3.49 16.10
C ASN A 121 12.51 3.21 16.22
N GLU A 122 11.96 3.51 17.40
CA GLU A 122 10.55 3.24 17.71
C GLU A 122 9.54 3.98 16.82
N PRO A 123 9.70 5.30 16.56
CA PRO A 123 8.78 6.01 15.67
C PRO A 123 8.63 5.34 14.29
N VAL A 124 9.75 4.95 13.68
CA VAL A 124 9.76 4.27 12.38
C VAL A 124 9.17 2.86 12.49
N ARG A 125 9.46 2.12 13.57
CA ARG A 125 8.87 0.80 13.81
C ARG A 125 7.35 0.88 13.95
N HIS A 126 6.85 1.82 14.75
CA HIS A 126 5.41 2.02 14.95
C HIS A 126 4.68 2.38 13.66
N LEU A 127 5.29 3.20 12.79
CA LEU A 127 4.75 3.46 11.47
C LEU A 127 4.58 2.17 10.68
N PHE A 128 5.64 1.40 10.49
CA PHE A 128 5.59 0.19 9.66
C PHE A 128 4.66 -0.87 10.25
N GLN A 129 4.56 -0.97 11.58
CA GLN A 129 3.54 -1.80 12.22
C GLN A 129 2.11 -1.33 11.93
N SER A 130 1.89 -0.01 11.86
CA SER A 130 0.59 0.56 11.49
C SER A 130 0.23 0.23 10.05
N LEU A 131 1.17 0.40 9.12
CA LEU A 131 0.99 0.06 7.71
C LEU A 131 0.74 -1.44 7.52
N HIS A 132 1.51 -2.29 8.20
CA HIS A 132 1.30 -3.74 8.20
C HIS A 132 -0.12 -4.12 8.64
N ARG A 133 -0.60 -3.59 9.78
CA ARG A 133 -1.97 -3.85 10.26
C ARG A 133 -3.02 -3.41 9.26
N GLN A 134 -2.82 -2.26 8.60
CA GLN A 134 -3.75 -1.77 7.59
C GLN A 134 -3.78 -2.66 6.35
N SER A 135 -2.62 -3.11 5.85
CA SER A 135 -2.56 -4.05 4.73
C SER A 135 -3.24 -5.39 5.04
N VAL A 136 -3.00 -5.96 6.23
CA VAL A 136 -3.63 -7.22 6.66
C VAL A 136 -5.14 -7.07 6.77
N ARG A 137 -5.61 -6.00 7.42
CA ARG A 137 -7.04 -5.72 7.59
C ARG A 137 -7.73 -5.51 6.25
N GLY A 138 -7.15 -4.70 5.36
CA GLY A 138 -7.71 -4.46 4.03
C GLY A 138 -7.89 -5.76 3.25
N ARG A 139 -6.91 -6.67 3.36
CA ARG A 139 -6.95 -7.98 2.69
C ARG A 139 -8.08 -8.85 3.23
N GLU A 140 -8.24 -8.91 4.54
CA GLU A 140 -9.34 -9.66 5.19
C GLU A 140 -10.71 -9.11 4.78
N GLU A 141 -10.87 -7.79 4.73
CA GLU A 141 -12.10 -7.12 4.31
C GLU A 141 -12.44 -7.39 2.83
N LEU A 142 -11.44 -7.47 1.95
CA LEU A 142 -11.63 -7.87 0.55
C LEU A 142 -11.97 -9.36 0.41
N MET A 143 -11.27 -10.24 1.14
CA MET A 143 -11.46 -11.70 1.07
C MET A 143 -12.80 -12.16 1.63
N THR A 144 -13.29 -11.54 2.70
CA THR A 144 -14.56 -11.92 3.34
C THR A 144 -15.79 -11.40 2.59
N GLY A 145 -15.58 -10.67 1.48
CA GLY A 145 -16.60 -9.89 0.81
C GLY A 145 -16.88 -8.65 1.65
N VAL A 146 -16.63 -7.48 1.07
CA VAL A 146 -16.66 -6.21 1.81
C VAL A 146 -18.00 -6.07 2.55
N ASN A 147 -17.98 -6.17 3.88
CA ASN A 147 -19.10 -5.82 4.74
C ASN A 147 -19.20 -4.28 4.75
N LEU A 148 -19.64 -3.73 3.62
CA LEU A 148 -19.87 -2.30 3.42
C LEU A 148 -21.07 -1.90 4.25
N THR A 149 -20.83 -1.63 5.53
CA THR A 149 -21.75 -0.84 6.32
C THR A 149 -21.53 0.64 5.98
N PRO A 150 -22.60 1.40 5.70
CA PRO A 150 -22.50 2.83 5.41
C PRO A 150 -21.96 3.64 6.58
#